data_AF-A0A914V8J4-F1
#
_entry.id   AF-A0A914V8J4-F1
#
_cell.length_a   1.000
_cell.length_b   1.000
_cell.length_c   1.000
_cell.angle_alpha   90.00
_cell.angle_beta   90.00
_cell.angle_gamma   90.00
#
_symmetry.space_group_name_H-M   'P 1'
#
loop_
_entity.id
_entity.type
_entity.pdbx_description
1 polymer ?
#
loop_
_entity_poly.entity_id
_entity_poly.type
_entity_poly.pdbx_seq_one_letter_code
_entity_poly.pdbx_strand_id
1 'polypeptide(L)'
;MEALEVMLSVPKRANDIIHLNMLDGFAELRDSGECLMQGTFTVWDAKQLIKKGRERQLFLFDLCVVFSKKQDTTDGKHKYVYKNRLMLSEINVTEHIEGDQCKFALWTGSVPNSEHRTIMKAVDHKAKL
;
A
#
# COMPACT_ATOMS: atom_id res chain seq x y z
N MET A 1 -4.28 -22.86 19.66
CA MET A 1 -4.27 -22.18 18.35
C MET A 1 -3.65 -20.78 18.48
N GLU A 2 -4.04 -20.01 19.49
CA GLU A 2 -3.53 -18.65 19.78
C GLU A 2 -1.99 -18.55 19.92
N ALA A 3 -1.33 -19.49 20.60
CA ALA A 3 0.13 -19.43 20.77
C ALA A 3 0.91 -19.46 19.44
N LEU A 4 0.42 -20.22 18.46
CA LEU A 4 1.04 -20.29 17.13
C LEU A 4 0.83 -18.99 16.34
N GLU A 5 -0.37 -18.41 16.40
CA GLU A 5 -0.66 -17.12 15.77
C GLU A 5 0.19 -15.99 16.38
N VAL A 6 0.34 -15.98 17.70
CA VAL A 6 1.22 -15.05 18.41
C VAL A 6 2.66 -15.22 17.94
N MET A 7 3.19 -16.45 17.89
CA MET A 7 4.56 -16.71 17.44
C MET A 7 4.80 -16.34 15.97
N LEU A 8 3.82 -16.52 15.09
CA LEU A 8 3.90 -16.11 13.69
C LEU A 8 3.76 -14.59 13.52
N SER A 9 3.06 -13.91 14.43
CA SER A 9 2.87 -12.46 14.38
C SER A 9 4.14 -11.67 14.72
N VAL A 10 5.01 -12.21 15.57
CA VAL A 10 6.21 -11.50 16.05
C VAL A 10 7.22 -11.20 14.92
N PRO A 11 7.65 -12.19 14.10
CA PRO A 11 8.52 -11.92 12.96
C PRO A 11 7.88 -10.99 11.93
N LYS A 12 6.57 -11.11 11.70
CA LYS A 12 5.83 -10.24 10.78
C LYS A 12 5.87 -8.78 11.26
N ARG A 13 5.56 -8.53 12.53
CA ARG A 13 5.60 -7.18 13.13
C ARG A 13 7.01 -6.60 13.10
N ALA A 14 8.03 -7.40 13.39
CA ALA A 14 9.42 -6.94 13.29
C ALA A 14 9.77 -6.54 11.85
N ASN A 15 9.36 -7.34 10.85
CA ASN A 15 9.54 -7.01 9.44
C ASN A 15 8.81 -5.71 9.06
N ASP A 16 7.56 -5.54 9.50
CA ASP A 16 6.77 -4.35 9.20
C ASP A 16 7.40 -3.08 9.80
N ILE A 17 7.93 -3.15 11.02
CA ILE A 17 8.69 -2.04 11.64
C ILE A 17 9.96 -1.70 10.85
N ILE A 18 10.71 -2.71 10.40
CA ILE A 18 11.92 -2.51 9.60
C ILE A 18 11.57 -1.77 8.29
N HIS A 19 10.53 -2.22 7.59
CA HIS A 19 10.06 -1.56 6.37
C HIS A 19 9.55 -0.14 6.64
N LEU A 20 8.82 0.06 7.74
CA LEU A 20 8.31 1.37 8.12
C LEU A 20 9.44 2.36 8.42
N ASN A 21 10.52 1.92 9.08
CA ASN A 21 11.69 2.74 9.32
C ASN A 21 12.44 3.16 8.05
N MET A 22 12.19 2.49 6.92
CA MET A 22 12.73 2.85 5.62
C MET A 22 11.84 3.85 4.86
N LEU A 23 10.65 4.19 5.39
CA LEU A 23 9.75 5.19 4.79
C LEU A 23 10.29 6.61 5.01
N ASP A 24 10.54 7.31 3.91
CA ASP A 24 11.15 8.64 3.87
C ASP A 24 10.18 9.66 3.25
N GLY A 25 10.13 10.86 3.84
CA GLY A 25 9.32 11.99 3.34
C GLY A 25 7.83 11.97 3.70
N PHE A 26 7.37 11.08 4.59
CA PHE A 26 5.99 11.11 5.11
C PHE A 26 5.91 11.84 6.46
N ALA A 27 5.55 13.13 6.43
CA ALA A 27 5.57 14.00 7.60
C ALA A 27 4.51 13.68 8.68
N GLU A 28 3.36 13.12 8.26
CA GLU A 28 2.20 12.88 9.13
C GLU A 28 2.18 11.46 9.73
N LEU A 29 3.35 10.82 9.80
CA LEU A 29 3.48 9.45 10.28
C LEU A 29 2.85 9.24 11.67
N ARG A 30 3.06 10.19 12.58
CA ARG A 30 2.54 10.11 13.96
C ARG A 30 1.02 10.28 14.02
N ASP A 31 0.45 11.05 13.10
CA ASP A 31 -0.97 11.36 13.06
C ASP A 31 -1.77 10.32 12.27
N SER A 32 -1.10 9.33 11.67
CA SER A 32 -1.72 8.31 10.81
C SER A 32 -2.16 7.05 11.56
N GLY A 33 -1.76 6.89 12.83
CA GLY A 33 -2.01 5.70 13.65
C GLY A 33 -0.94 4.62 13.50
N GLU A 34 -1.25 3.40 13.95
CA GLU A 34 -0.38 2.23 13.84
C GLU A 34 -0.31 1.73 12.39
N CYS A 35 0.87 1.28 11.94
CA CYS A 35 0.98 0.59 10.67
C CYS A 35 0.51 -0.86 10.83
N LEU A 36 -0.63 -1.19 10.21
CA LEU A 36 -1.29 -2.49 10.32
C LEU A 36 -0.68 -3.53 9.37
N MET A 37 -0.25 -3.10 8.19
CA MET A 37 0.37 -3.96 7.19
C MET A 37 1.15 -3.15 6.15
N GLN A 38 2.09 -3.80 5.49
CA GLN A 38 2.75 -3.28 4.31
C GLN A 38 2.90 -4.36 3.24
N GLY A 39 2.97 -3.94 1.99
CA GLY A 39 3.19 -4.86 0.87
C GLY A 39 3.53 -4.16 -0.43
N THR A 40 4.12 -4.91 -1.36
CA THR A 40 4.45 -4.44 -2.70
C THR A 40 3.30 -4.72 -3.66
N PHE A 41 2.86 -3.68 -4.37
CA PHE A 41 1.79 -3.77 -5.36
C PHE A 41 2.24 -3.15 -6.68
N THR A 42 1.70 -3.66 -7.78
CA THR A 42 1.73 -2.93 -9.05
C THR A 42 0.54 -1.98 -9.09
N VAL A 43 0.78 -0.69 -9.28
CA VAL A 43 -0.22 0.37 -9.19
C VAL A 43 -0.39 1.08 -10.53
N TRP A 44 -1.62 1.23 -11.00
CA TRP A 44 -2.02 2.04 -12.15
C TRP A 44 -2.89 3.21 -11.66
N ASP A 45 -2.30 4.40 -11.69
CA ASP A 45 -2.96 5.66 -11.33
C ASP A 45 -3.62 6.27 -12.57
N ALA A 46 -4.93 6.51 -12.50
CA ALA A 46 -5.69 7.08 -13.60
C ALA A 46 -5.22 8.50 -14.00
N LYS A 47 -4.62 9.26 -13.08
CA LYS A 47 -4.13 10.62 -13.34
C LYS A 47 -2.83 10.65 -14.15
N GLN A 48 -2.13 9.52 -14.25
CA GLN A 48 -0.89 9.45 -15.03
C GLN A 48 -1.21 9.39 -16.53
N LEU A 49 -0.53 10.25 -17.32
CA LEU A 49 -0.60 10.24 -18.78
C LEU A 49 -0.25 8.87 -19.37
N ILE A 50 0.76 8.22 -18.81
CA ILE A 50 1.20 6.89 -19.21
C ILE A 50 0.49 5.84 -18.35
N LYS A 51 -0.40 5.06 -18.96
CA LYS A 51 -1.16 3.96 -18.32
C LYS A 51 -0.31 2.71 -18.09
N LYS A 52 0.85 2.87 -17.44
CA LYS A 52 1.78 1.77 -17.10
C LYS A 52 1.73 1.48 -15.60
N GLY A 53 1.73 0.20 -15.25
CA GLY A 53 1.82 -0.27 -13.88
C GLY A 53 3.18 0.08 -13.28
N ARG A 54 3.18 0.64 -12.07
CA ARG A 54 4.40 0.98 -11.35
C ARG A 54 4.41 0.25 -10.02
N GLU A 55 5.55 -0.33 -9.68
CA GLU A 55 5.74 -0.93 -8.37
C GLU A 55 5.68 0.17 -7.29
N ARG A 56 4.91 -0.11 -6.25
CA ARG A 56 4.78 0.72 -5.05
C ARG A 56 4.82 -0.17 -3.83
N GLN A 57 5.57 0.28 -2.84
CA GLN A 57 5.46 -0.25 -1.49
C GLN A 57 4.35 0.53 -0.80
N LEU A 58 3.29 -0.16 -0.37
CA LEU A 58 2.18 0.42 0.36
C LEU A 58 2.33 0.16 1.85
N PHE A 59 1.88 1.11 2.64
CA PHE A 59 1.73 1.00 4.10
C PHE A 59 0.29 1.35 4.44
N LEU A 60 -0.44 0.40 5.04
CA LEU A 60 -1.77 0.63 5.59
C LEU A 60 -1.61 1.04 7.05
N PHE A 61 -2.13 2.21 7.38
CA PHE A 61 -2.26 2.71 8.74
C PHE A 61 -3.73 2.73 9.15
N ASP A 62 -4.01 2.97 10.44
CA ASP A 62 -5.38 3.09 10.96
C ASP A 62 -6.22 4.15 10.24
N LEU A 63 -5.60 5.22 9.74
CA LEU A 63 -6.31 6.36 9.16
C LEU A 63 -6.07 6.55 7.66
N CYS A 64 -5.04 5.93 7.10
CA CYS A 64 -4.71 6.13 5.68
C CYS A 64 -3.93 4.97 5.05
N VAL A 65 -3.91 4.95 3.71
CA VAL A 65 -2.97 4.15 2.92
C VAL A 65 -1.91 5.07 2.34
N VAL A 66 -0.63 4.79 2.61
CA VAL A 66 0.51 5.51 2.06
C VAL A 66 1.11 4.74 0.90
N PHE A 67 1.30 5.42 -0.23
CA PHE A 67 1.97 4.93 -1.42
C PHE A 67 3.40 5.46 -1.44
N SER A 68 4.36 4.56 -1.64
CA SER A 68 5.78 4.91 -1.72
C SER A 68 6.47 4.21 -2.87
N LYS A 69 7.62 4.74 -3.29
CA LYS A 69 8.49 4.14 -4.31
C LYS A 69 9.77 3.65 -3.65
N LYS A 70 10.09 2.37 -3.83
CA LYS A 70 11.41 1.83 -3.47
C LYS A 70 12.50 2.51 -4.31
N GLN A 71 13.54 2.98 -3.66
CA GLN A 71 14.69 3.60 -4.28
C GLN A 71 15.97 3.09 -3.61
N ASP A 72 16.88 2.56 -4.42
CA ASP A 72 18.20 2.12 -3.95
C ASP A 72 19.05 3.35 -3.59
N THR A 73 19.81 3.22 -2.52
CA THR A 73 20.73 4.24 -2.02
C THR A 73 22.17 3.90 -2.40
N THR A 74 23.07 4.89 -2.38
CA THR A 74 24.47 4.72 -2.80
C THR A 74 25.26 3.76 -1.91
N ASP A 75 24.79 3.50 -0.69
CA ASP A 75 25.38 2.54 0.26
C ASP A 75 24.85 1.10 0.07
N GLY A 76 24.13 0.82 -1.03
CA GLY A 76 23.60 -0.51 -1.34
C GLY A 76 22.35 -0.91 -0.52
N LYS A 77 21.78 0.03 0.24
CA LYS A 77 20.48 -0.15 0.89
C LYS A 77 19.36 0.35 -0.02
N HIS A 78 18.14 0.37 0.52
CA HIS A 78 17.00 0.99 -0.12
C HIS A 78 16.18 1.78 0.89
N LYS A 79 15.42 2.74 0.37
CA LYS A 79 14.40 3.49 1.10
C LYS A 79 13.09 3.51 0.32
N TYR A 80 12.01 3.79 1.03
CA TYR A 80 10.68 3.96 0.46
C TYR A 80 10.34 5.44 0.44
N VAL A 81 10.43 6.07 -0.73
CA VAL A 81 10.15 7.51 -0.87
C VAL A 81 8.65 7.73 -1.02
N TYR A 82 8.07 8.51 -0.11
CA TYR A 82 6.66 8.92 -0.15
C TYR A 82 6.24 9.44 -1.54
N LYS A 83 5.01 9.08 -1.95
CA LYS A 83 4.41 9.55 -3.21
C LYS A 83 3.02 10.14 -3.02
N ASN A 84 2.16 9.47 -2.26
CA ASN A 84 0.81 9.92 -2.01
C ASN A 84 0.23 9.22 -0.78
N ARG A 85 -0.87 9.77 -0.23
CA ARG A 85 -1.72 9.07 0.72
C ARG A 85 -3.18 9.10 0.29
N LEU A 86 -3.98 8.17 0.79
CA LEU A 86 -5.44 8.18 0.73
C LEU A 86 -6.00 7.98 2.13
N MET A 87 -6.89 8.88 2.58
CA MET A 87 -7.54 8.73 3.88
C MET A 87 -8.58 7.60 3.80
N LEU A 88 -8.61 6.73 4.81
CA LEU A 88 -9.57 5.63 4.86
C LEU A 88 -11.02 6.12 5.00
N SER A 89 -11.22 7.30 5.58
CA SER A 89 -12.53 7.95 5.68
C SER A 89 -13.12 8.37 4.33
N GLU A 90 -12.31 8.42 3.27
CA GLU A 90 -12.70 8.92 1.95
C GLU A 90 -12.60 7.84 0.87
N ILE A 91 -12.15 6.65 1.22
CA ILE A 91 -11.83 5.59 0.28
C ILE A 91 -12.99 4.62 0.09
N ASN A 92 -13.22 4.27 -1.16
CA ASN A 92 -14.10 3.20 -1.57
C ASN A 92 -13.26 2.10 -2.23
N VAL A 93 -13.72 0.85 -2.11
CA VAL A 93 -13.02 -0.33 -2.61
C VAL A 93 -13.86 -1.03 -3.66
N THR A 94 -13.23 -1.39 -4.78
CA THR A 94 -13.76 -2.39 -5.71
C THR A 94 -12.89 -3.64 -5.59
N GLU A 95 -13.39 -4.63 -4.88
CA GLU A 95 -12.64 -5.84 -4.55
C GLU A 95 -12.32 -6.70 -5.77
N HIS A 96 -13.27 -6.85 -6.70
CA HIS A 96 -13.11 -7.69 -7.88
C HIS A 96 -12.85 -6.88 -9.14
N ILE A 97 -11.81 -7.24 -9.88
CA ILE A 97 -11.57 -6.78 -11.25
C ILE A 97 -11.60 -8.00 -12.15
N GLU A 98 -12.48 -7.96 -13.16
CA GLU A 98 -12.68 -9.05 -14.09
C GLU A 98 -11.36 -9.49 -14.74
N GLY A 99 -11.14 -10.80 -14.80
CA GLY A 99 -9.97 -11.41 -15.41
C GLY A 99 -8.70 -11.43 -14.55
N ASP A 100 -8.69 -10.88 -13.33
CA ASP A 100 -7.51 -10.96 -12.45
C ASP A 100 -7.90 -10.92 -10.95
N GLN A 101 -7.88 -12.09 -10.30
CA GLN A 101 -8.24 -12.21 -8.89
C GLN A 101 -7.29 -11.47 -7.94
N CYS A 102 -6.06 -11.17 -8.38
CA CYS A 102 -5.09 -10.40 -7.60
C CYS A 102 -5.27 -8.89 -7.75
N LYS A 103 -6.21 -8.44 -8.59
CA LYS A 103 -6.50 -7.02 -8.79
C LYS A 103 -7.69 -6.53 -7.95
N PHE A 104 -7.61 -5.28 -7.55
CA PHE A 104 -8.65 -4.51 -6.89
C PHE A 104 -8.45 -3.01 -7.19
N ALA A 105 -9.41 -2.16 -6.84
CA ALA A 105 -9.26 -0.71 -7.01
C ALA A 105 -9.65 0.06 -5.75
N LEU A 106 -8.93 1.15 -5.52
CA LEU A 106 -9.27 2.20 -4.56
C LEU A 106 -9.71 3.45 -5.32
N TRP A 107 -10.73 4.13 -4.81
CA TRP A 107 -11.21 5.39 -5.39
C TRP A 107 -11.86 6.27 -4.33
N THR A 108 -11.88 7.58 -4.55
CA THR A 108 -12.46 8.57 -3.65
C THR A 108 -13.62 9.32 -4.31
N GLY A 109 -14.58 9.82 -3.53
CA GLY A 109 -15.72 10.60 -4.03
C GLY A 109 -17.01 9.78 -4.18
N SER A 110 -18.06 10.42 -4.73
CA SER A 110 -19.46 9.93 -4.70
C SER A 110 -19.90 9.15 -5.94
N VAL A 111 -19.09 9.13 -7.00
CA VAL A 111 -19.36 8.39 -8.25
C VAL A 111 -18.03 7.74 -8.66
N PRO A 112 -18.00 6.53 -9.24
CA PRO A 112 -16.81 5.97 -9.87
C PRO A 112 -16.45 6.79 -11.12
N ASN A 113 -16.04 8.04 -10.92
CA ASN A 113 -15.45 8.85 -11.97
C ASN A 113 -14.01 8.37 -12.13
N SER A 114 -13.64 8.03 -13.37
CA SER A 114 -12.42 7.27 -13.66
C SER A 114 -11.13 7.96 -13.18
N GLU A 115 -11.16 9.28 -12.98
CA GLU A 115 -10.01 10.13 -12.67
C GLU A 115 -9.42 9.92 -11.28
N HIS A 116 -10.20 9.42 -10.33
CA HIS A 116 -9.74 9.15 -8.95
C HIS A 116 -9.57 7.66 -8.65
N ARG A 117 -9.66 6.81 -9.68
CA ARG A 117 -9.51 5.36 -9.54
C ARG A 117 -8.05 4.95 -9.65
N THR A 118 -7.58 4.23 -8.64
CA THR A 118 -6.27 3.59 -8.60
C THR A 118 -6.46 2.08 -8.63
N ILE A 119 -6.03 1.42 -9.71
CA ILE A 119 -6.03 -0.05 -9.79
C ILE A 119 -4.73 -0.56 -9.18
N MET A 120 -4.84 -1.60 -8.38
CA MET A 120 -3.69 -2.29 -7.80
C MET A 120 -3.75 -3.78 -8.08
N LYS A 121 -2.56 -4.37 -8.18
CA LYS A 121 -2.37 -5.81 -8.28
C LYS A 121 -1.41 -6.26 -7.17
N ALA A 122 -1.89 -7.18 -6.34
CA ALA A 122 -1.08 -7.88 -5.35
C ALA A 122 -0.16 -8.90 -6.04
N VAL A 123 0.93 -9.28 -5.38
CA VAL A 123 1.86 -10.31 -5.87
C VAL A 123 1.20 -11.69 -6.00
N ASP A 124 0.23 -11.98 -5.15
CA ASP A 124 -0.61 -13.17 -5.18
C ASP A 124 -1.98 -12.87 -4.52
N HIS A 125 -2.87 -13.86 -4.54
CA HIS A 125 -4.21 -13.71 -3.96
C HIS A 125 -4.19 -13.56 -2.44
N LYS A 126 -3.22 -14.18 -1.76
CA LYS A 126 -3.11 -14.11 -0.30
C LYS A 126 -2.66 -12.73 0.17
N ALA A 127 -1.83 -12.03 -0.59
CA ALA A 127 -1.40 -10.67 -0.33
C ALA A 127 -2.49 -9.61 -0.63
N LYS A 128 -3.57 -10.02 -1.28
CA LYS A 128 -4.77 -9.18 -1.48
C LYS A 128 -5.77 -9.31 -0.33
N LEU A 129 -5.91 -10.52 0.23
CA LEU A 129 -6.80 -10.85 1.36
C LEU A 129 -6.23 -10.34 2.69
#